data_AF-A0A8T4TDN5-F1
#
_entry.id   AF-A0A8T4TDN5-F1
#
_cell.length_a   1.000
_cell.length_b   1.000
_cell.length_c   1.000
_cell.angle_alpha   90.00
_cell.angle_beta   90.00
_cell.angle_gamma   90.00
#
_symmetry.space_group_name_H-M   'P 1'
#
loop_
_entity.id
_entity.type
_entity.pdbx_description
1 polymer ?
#
loop_
_entity_poly.entity_id
_entity_poly.type
_entity_poly.pdbx_seq_one_letter_code
_entity_poly.pdbx_strand_id
1 'polypeptide(L)'
;YHMKPINDSKGTRSFDLLFNGVEIATGAQREHRLEILKAQAKEKGIKIPKEYEEIFRYGAIPHGGVGFGLDRITQRMLNLDNVREALLLPRDTERLTP
;
A
#
# COMPACT_ATOMS: atom_id res chain seq x y z
N TYR A 1 -3.69 -7.84 -5.79
CA TYR A 1 -2.40 -8.16 -5.17
C TYR A 1 -2.46 -8.28 -3.65
N HIS A 2 -3.51 -7.83 -2.95
CA HIS A 2 -3.76 -8.22 -1.55
C HIS A 2 -4.28 -9.67 -1.51
N MET A 3 -3.81 -10.46 -0.54
CA MET A 3 -4.28 -11.84 -0.38
C MET A 3 -5.73 -11.85 0.10
N LYS A 4 -6.60 -12.59 -0.60
CA LYS A 4 -7.99 -12.85 -0.17
C LYS A 4 -8.00 -14.05 0.80
N PRO A 5 -8.75 -14.01 1.92
CA PRO A 5 -8.96 -15.17 2.77
C PRO A 5 -9.62 -16.32 1.99
N ILE A 6 -9.38 -17.56 2.40
CA ILE A 6 -9.96 -18.75 1.75
C ILE A 6 -11.47 -18.83 2.01
N ASN A 7 -11.91 -18.42 3.21
CA ASN A 7 -13.29 -18.59 3.68
C ASN A 7 -14.12 -17.30 3.64
N ASP A 8 -13.56 -16.20 3.15
CA ASP A 8 -14.25 -14.92 3.05
C ASP A 8 -13.87 -14.23 1.74
N SER A 9 -14.84 -14.15 0.83
CA SER A 9 -14.69 -13.54 -0.48
C SER A 9 -14.87 -12.02 -0.45
N LYS A 10 -15.36 -11.44 0.65
CA LYS A 10 -15.60 -10.00 0.79
C LYS A 10 -14.42 -9.25 1.39
N GLY A 11 -13.61 -9.93 2.20
CA GLY A 11 -12.45 -9.35 2.88
C GLY A 11 -11.11 -9.54 2.15
N THR A 12 -10.10 -8.83 2.64
CA THR A 12 -8.69 -9.07 2.32
C THR A 12 -7.89 -9.24 3.61
N ARG A 13 -6.74 -9.93 3.53
CA ARG A 13 -5.76 -9.98 4.62
C ARG A 13 -4.96 -8.68 4.67
N SER A 14 -5.66 -7.58 4.93
CA SER A 14 -5.12 -6.23 5.05
C SER A 14 -5.61 -5.59 6.34
N PHE A 15 -4.93 -4.53 6.74
CA PHE A 15 -5.26 -3.73 7.90
C PHE A 15 -4.86 -2.28 7.65
N ASP A 16 -5.56 -1.38 8.32
CA ASP A 16 -5.22 0.04 8.37
C ASP A 16 -4.90 0.40 9.81
N LEU A 17 -3.92 1.28 9.99
CA LEU A 17 -3.60 1.87 11.28
C LEU A 17 -4.15 3.29 11.33
N LEU A 18 -4.99 3.55 12.32
CA LEU A 18 -5.59 4.85 12.56
C LEU A 18 -4.90 5.53 13.74
N PHE A 19 -4.57 6.80 13.59
CA PHE A 19 -4.01 7.64 14.64
C PHE A 19 -4.64 9.04 14.58
N ASN A 20 -5.10 9.53 15.73
CA ASN A 20 -5.82 10.80 15.85
C ASN A 20 -6.94 10.97 14.79
N GLY A 21 -7.73 9.91 14.60
CA GLY A 21 -8.92 9.92 13.74
C GLY A 21 -8.64 9.81 12.23
N VAL A 22 -7.38 9.61 11.81
CA VAL A 22 -7.03 9.42 10.40
C VAL A 22 -6.15 8.19 10.19
N GLU A 23 -6.20 7.62 8.98
CA GLU A 23 -5.25 6.59 8.56
C GLU A 23 -3.83 7.14 8.52
N ILE A 24 -2.85 6.39 9.04
CA ILE A 24 -1.41 6.69 8.96
C ILE A 24 -0.60 5.59 8.26
N ALA A 25 -1.18 4.40 8.11
CA ALA A 25 -0.53 3.27 7.44
C ALA A 25 -1.57 2.28 6.92
N THR A 26 -1.28 1.71 5.76
CA THR A 26 -1.98 0.54 5.23
C THR A 26 -0.99 -0.61 5.12
N GLY A 27 -1.37 -1.79 5.62
CA GLY A 27 -0.61 -3.02 5.50
C GLY A 27 -1.43 -4.16 4.91
N ALA A 28 -0.76 -5.10 4.26
CA ALA A 28 -1.42 -6.33 3.82
C ALA A 28 -0.44 -7.48 3.58
N GLN A 29 -0.96 -8.70 3.71
CA GLN A 29 -0.33 -9.86 3.10
C GLN A 29 -0.47 -9.77 1.58
N ARG A 30 0.65 -9.98 0.88
CA ARG A 30 0.70 -9.95 -0.58
C ARG A 30 0.37 -11.32 -1.15
N GLU A 31 -0.32 -11.33 -2.29
CA GLU A 31 -0.62 -12.57 -3.00
C GLU A 31 0.66 -13.09 -3.66
N HIS A 32 1.14 -14.23 -3.17
CA HIS A 32 2.36 -14.89 -3.65
C HIS A 32 2.05 -16.02 -4.64
N ARG A 33 0.78 -16.44 -4.77
CA ARG A 33 0.35 -17.49 -5.72
C ARG A 33 0.07 -16.84 -7.07
N LEU A 34 0.95 -17.09 -8.04
CA LEU A 34 0.98 -16.37 -9.31
C LEU A 34 -0.35 -16.43 -10.08
N GLU A 35 -0.99 -17.59 -10.14
CA GLU A 35 -2.25 -17.75 -10.89
C GLU A 35 -3.40 -16.94 -10.29
N ILE A 36 -3.45 -16.85 -8.96
CA ILE A 36 -4.45 -16.03 -8.25
C ILE A 36 -4.14 -14.55 -8.44
N LEU A 37 -2.86 -14.16 -8.38
CA LEU A 37 -2.43 -12.80 -8.66
C LEU A 37 -2.82 -12.36 -10.08
N LYS A 38 -2.61 -13.22 -11.09
CA LYS A 38 -3.05 -12.99 -12.47
C LYS A 38 -4.57 -12.86 -12.59
N ALA A 39 -5.32 -13.75 -11.93
CA ALA A 39 -6.78 -13.67 -11.90
C ALA A 39 -7.27 -12.34 -11.28
N GLN A 40 -6.69 -11.92 -10.16
CA GLN A 40 -7.01 -10.63 -9.52
C GLN A 40 -6.65 -9.43 -10.41
N ALA A 41 -5.53 -9.48 -11.14
CA ALA A 41 -5.14 -8.42 -12.04
C ALA A 41 -6.10 -8.32 -13.23
N LYS A 42 -6.50 -9.46 -13.81
CA LYS A 42 -7.52 -9.54 -14.86
C LYS A 42 -8.87 -8.99 -14.40
N GLU A 43 -9.32 -9.38 -13.19
CA GLU A 43 -10.55 -8.86 -12.56
C GLU A 43 -10.53 -7.32 -12.45
N LYS A 44 -9.38 -6.73 -12.17
CA LYS A 44 -9.19 -5.27 -12.04
C LYS A 44 -8.82 -4.55 -13.34
N GLY A 45 -8.70 -5.26 -14.47
CA GLY A 45 -8.25 -4.69 -15.74
C GLY A 45 -6.79 -4.19 -15.73
N ILE A 46 -5.96 -4.71 -14.83
CA ILE A 46 -4.55 -4.30 -14.67
C ILE A 46 -3.65 -5.30 -15.40
N LYS A 47 -2.73 -4.78 -16.22
CA LYS A 47 -1.65 -5.58 -16.81
C LYS A 47 -0.49 -5.70 -15.82
N ILE A 48 -0.08 -6.94 -15.52
CA ILE A 48 1.10 -7.19 -14.68
C ILE A 48 2.37 -7.01 -15.54
N PRO A 49 3.36 -6.20 -15.12
CA PRO A 49 4.67 -6.16 -15.77
C PRO A 49 5.34 -7.54 -15.76
N LYS A 50 6.04 -7.89 -16.85
CA LYS A 50 6.64 -9.21 -17.01
C LYS A 50 7.70 -9.48 -15.93
N GLU A 51 8.51 -8.46 -15.64
CA GLU A 51 9.56 -8.47 -14.63
C GLU A 51 8.99 -8.75 -13.24
N TYR A 52 7.80 -8.21 -12.94
CA TYR A 52 7.13 -8.48 -11.68
C TYR A 52 6.60 -9.92 -11.61
N GLU A 53 6.01 -10.43 -12.70
CA GLU A 53 5.52 -11.80 -12.77
C GLU A 53 6.63 -12.84 -12.55
N GLU A 54 7.81 -12.60 -13.14
CA GLU A 54 8.94 -13.52 -13.08
C GLU A 54 9.44 -13.77 -11.65
N ILE A 55 9.31 -12.79 -10.75
CA ILE A 55 9.67 -12.92 -9.33
C ILE A 55 8.88 -14.05 -8.64
N PHE A 56 7.64 -14.30 -9.07
CA PHE A 56 6.76 -15.31 -8.45
C PHE A 56 6.88 -16.70 -9.08
N ARG A 57 7.56 -16.82 -10.23
CA ARG A 57 7.57 -18.03 -11.06
C ARG A 57 8.26 -19.21 -10.40
N TYR A 58 9.32 -18.97 -9.64
CA TYR A 58 10.15 -20.00 -9.02
C TYR A 58 9.83 -20.26 -7.54
N GLY A 59 8.67 -19.78 -7.09
CA GLY A 59 8.24 -19.87 -5.70
C GLY A 59 8.54 -18.58 -4.92
N ALA A 60 7.49 -17.81 -4.68
CA ALA A 60 7.54 -16.68 -3.75
C ALA A 60 7.05 -17.12 -2.37
N ILE A 61 7.81 -16.80 -1.32
CA ILE A 61 7.39 -17.07 0.06
C ILE A 61 6.15 -16.23 0.42
N PRO A 62 5.29 -16.70 1.34
CA PRO A 62 4.26 -15.86 1.93
C PRO A 62 4.88 -14.62 2.58
N HIS A 63 4.50 -13.43 2.11
CA HIS A 63 5.07 -12.17 2.57
C HIS A 63 3.98 -11.10 2.72
N GLY A 64 4.30 -10.07 3.47
CA GLY A 64 3.46 -8.91 3.69
C GLY A 64 4.31 -7.70 3.99
N GLY A 65 3.66 -6.56 4.18
CA GLY A 65 4.33 -5.34 4.56
C GLY A 65 3.33 -4.25 4.91
N VAL A 66 3.89 -3.12 5.33
CA VAL A 66 3.17 -1.92 5.70
C VAL A 66 3.93 -0.72 5.12
N GLY A 67 3.20 0.28 4.65
CA GLY A 67 3.76 1.55 4.20
C GLY A 67 3.36 2.67 5.15
N PHE A 68 4.29 3.56 5.47
CA PHE A 68 4.09 4.71 6.35
C PHE A 68 4.45 5.99 5.62
N GLY A 69 3.61 7.02 5.75
CA GLY A 69 3.95 8.39 5.36
C GLY A 69 4.63 9.10 6.52
N LEU A 70 5.95 9.32 6.45
CA LEU A 70 6.71 9.98 7.52
C LEU A 70 6.18 11.39 7.81
N ASP A 71 5.88 12.13 6.75
CA ASP A 71 5.26 13.45 6.75
C ASP A 71 3.89 13.41 7.46
N ARG A 72 3.05 12.43 7.13
CA ARG A 72 1.72 12.28 7.72
C ARG A 72 1.75 11.87 9.18
N ILE A 73 2.65 10.96 9.56
CA ILE A 73 2.89 10.59 10.96
C ILE A 73 3.37 11.82 11.74
N THR A 74 4.33 12.56 11.21
CA THR A 74 4.87 13.78 11.84
C THR A 74 3.78 14.83 12.04
N GLN A 75 2.99 15.10 10.99
CA GLN A 75 1.84 16.01 11.07
C GLN A 75 0.90 15.64 12.22
N ARG A 76 0.53 14.36 12.33
CA ARG A 76 -0.44 13.91 13.35
C ARG A 76 0.15 13.81 14.74
N MET A 77 1.43 13.48 14.85
CA MET A 77 2.15 13.43 16.13
C MET A 77 2.29 14.81 16.76
N LEU A 78 2.52 15.83 15.93
CA LEU A 78 2.66 17.23 16.36
C LEU A 78 1.36 18.04 16.29
N ASN A 79 0.24 17.40 15.92
CA ASN A 79 -1.08 18.02 15.76
C ASN A 79 -1.06 19.27 14.86
N LEU A 80 -0.36 19.18 13.71
CA LEU A 80 -0.27 20.25 12.73
C LEU A 80 -1.51 20.28 11.82
N ASP A 81 -1.96 21.47 11.47
CA ASP A 81 -3.15 21.66 10.64
C ASP A 81 -2.91 21.23 9.19
N ASN A 82 -1.68 21.39 8.70
CA ASN A 82 -1.29 21.06 7.32
C ASN A 82 -0.06 20.15 7.25
N VAL A 83 -0.07 19.16 6.32
CA VAL A 83 1.08 18.26 6.09
C VAL A 83 2.32 19.02 5.60
N ARG A 84 2.14 20.18 4.95
CA ARG A 84 3.26 21.02 4.51
C ARG A 84 4.12 21.52 5.67
N GLU A 85 3.57 21.63 6.88
CA GLU A 85 4.31 22.04 8.08
C GLU A 85 5.23 20.92 8.61
N ALA A 86 5.00 19.67 8.20
CA ALA A 86 5.84 18.51 8.53
C ALA A 86 6.94 18.24 7.48
N LEU A 87 7.05 19.07 6.44
CA LEU A 87 7.95 18.89 5.31
C LEU A 87 8.92 20.07 5.19
N LEU A 88 10.22 19.79 5.06
CA LEU A 88 11.23 20.84 4.90
C LEU A 88 11.07 21.63 3.59
N LEU A 89 10.86 20.92 2.48
CA LEU A 89 10.62 21.49 1.15
C LEU A 89 9.35 20.86 0.56
N PRO A 90 8.16 21.42 0.85
CA PRO A 90 6.90 20.84 0.41
C PRO A 90 6.79 20.79 -1.12
N ARG A 91 6.25 19.68 -1.63
CA ARG A 91 5.96 19.46 -3.05
C ARG A 91 4.49 19.19 -3.25
N ASP A 92 3.92 19.84 -4.26
CA ASP A 92 2.56 19.59 -4.72
C ASP A 92 2.45 20.00 -6.20
N THR A 93 1.24 19.96 -6.75
CA THR A 93 0.98 20.29 -8.16
C THR A 93 1.26 21.76 -8.51
N GLU A 94 1.30 22.65 -7.53
CA GLU A 94 1.49 24.10 -7.69
C GLU A 94 2.89 24.56 -7.29
N ARG A 95 3.58 23.82 -6.41
CA ARG A 95 4.90 24.15 -5.87
C ARG A 95 5.99 23.18 -6.34
N LEU A 96 6.72 23.62 -7.37
CA LEU A 96 7.85 22.91 -7.97
C LEU A 96 9.22 23.52 -7.66
N THR A 97 9.31 24.59 -6.86
CA THR A 97 10.59 25.17 -6.43
C THR A 97 10.56 25.70 -4.98
N PRO A 98 11.71 25.69 -4.26
CA PRO A 98 12.86 24.84 -4.55
C PRO A 98 12.44 23.37 -4.65
#